data_AF-A0A059WM98-F1
#
_entry.id   AF-A0A059WM98-F1
#
_cell.length_a   1.000
_cell.length_b   1.000
_cell.length_c   1.000
_cell.angle_alpha   90.00
_cell.angle_beta   90.00
_cell.angle_gamma   90.00
#
_symmetry.space_group_name_H-M   'P 1'
#
loop_
_entity.id
_entity.type
_entity.pdbx_description
1 polymer ?
#
loop_
_entity_poly.entity_id
_entity_poly.type
_entity_poly.pdbx_seq_one_letter_code
_entity_poly.pdbx_strand_id
1 'polypeptide(L)'
;MVRWLSALALLAPTVARAQVPEAHEPPTPAATPLVEDRGARWRTSYFPYLTGGANDSPVLSFRLRHWQPADYEARSTYTAALNVDAGIAPKGSRFLSVQFKAPELVAGWRLALQGALERQVRYGYFGLGNETVYDKDLVGDDNPFLYRMRRTRYRASAEVTRQIRGPFHVAVLTEYEHARFTSLPGPSTFATDFPSGELKQDDVTARLALIYDTRDNEYNTQT
;
A
#
# COMPACT_ATOMS: atom_id res chain seq x y z
N MET A 1 -0.66 -98.04 20.75
CA MET A 1 0.71 -97.72 21.18
C MET A 1 1.57 -97.45 19.93
N VAL A 2 2.09 -96.23 19.85
CA VAL A 2 3.30 -95.72 19.15
C VAL A 2 3.83 -96.52 17.93
N ARG A 3 3.46 -96.06 16.71
CA ARG A 3 4.28 -95.47 15.62
C ARG A 3 5.42 -96.33 15.05
N TRP A 4 5.47 -96.48 13.71
CA TRP A 4 6.63 -96.17 12.85
C TRP A 4 6.28 -96.14 11.35
N LEU A 5 6.93 -95.18 10.67
CA LEU A 5 7.31 -95.07 9.24
C LEU A 5 6.26 -95.18 8.13
N SER A 6 6.06 -94.05 7.44
CA SER A 6 5.72 -94.05 6.01
C SER A 6 6.80 -93.25 5.28
N ALA A 7 7.52 -93.95 4.40
CA ALA A 7 8.27 -93.35 3.30
C ALA A 7 7.30 -93.17 2.13
N LEU A 8 7.32 -92.00 1.49
CA LEU A 8 6.87 -91.88 0.10
C LEU A 8 7.65 -90.74 -0.56
N ALA A 9 8.45 -91.11 -1.55
CA ALA A 9 9.08 -90.18 -2.48
C ALA A 9 8.06 -89.78 -3.55
N LEU A 10 7.98 -88.49 -3.86
CA LEU A 10 7.31 -87.95 -5.03
C LEU A 10 8.21 -86.86 -5.63
N LEU A 11 8.57 -87.07 -6.88
CA LEU A 11 9.30 -86.15 -7.75
C LEU A 11 8.32 -85.21 -8.47
N ALA A 12 8.87 -84.06 -8.88
CA ALA A 12 8.40 -83.03 -9.82
C ALA A 12 7.77 -81.76 -9.21
N PRO A 13 7.84 -80.58 -9.87
CA PRO A 13 8.82 -80.09 -10.85
C PRO A 13 9.49 -78.78 -10.39
N THR A 14 10.69 -78.49 -10.91
CA THR A 14 11.37 -77.21 -10.73
C THR A 14 10.66 -76.14 -11.56
N VAL A 15 9.86 -75.28 -10.92
CA VAL A 15 9.37 -74.05 -11.57
C VAL A 15 10.52 -73.06 -11.60
N ALA A 16 11.03 -72.77 -12.79
CA ALA A 16 11.94 -71.66 -13.02
C ALA A 16 11.24 -70.36 -12.62
N ARG A 17 11.66 -69.79 -11.49
CA ARG A 17 11.18 -68.49 -11.02
C ARG A 17 11.85 -67.44 -11.90
N ALA A 18 11.08 -66.80 -12.78
CA ALA A 18 11.52 -65.59 -13.45
C ALA A 18 11.93 -64.58 -12.37
N GLN A 19 13.17 -64.07 -12.45
CA GLN A 19 13.58 -62.92 -11.64
C GLN A 19 12.71 -61.74 -12.06
N VAL A 20 11.86 -61.29 -11.13
CA VAL A 20 11.17 -60.01 -11.25
C VAL A 20 12.27 -58.95 -11.25
N PRO A 21 12.40 -58.10 -12.29
CA PRO A 21 13.32 -56.99 -12.25
C PRO A 21 12.93 -56.09 -11.08
N GLU A 22 13.87 -55.88 -10.17
CA GLU A 22 13.72 -55.00 -9.03
C GLU A 22 13.30 -53.62 -9.56
N ALA A 23 12.13 -53.15 -9.11
CA ALA A 23 11.66 -51.83 -9.49
C ALA A 23 12.66 -50.81 -8.97
N HIS A 24 13.34 -50.11 -9.89
CA HIS A 24 14.17 -48.98 -9.53
C HIS A 24 13.27 -47.97 -8.82
N GLU A 25 13.45 -47.85 -7.51
CA GLU A 25 12.80 -46.81 -6.72
C GLU A 25 13.18 -45.46 -7.36
N PRO A 26 12.20 -44.64 -7.80
CA PRO A 26 12.53 -43.35 -8.38
C PRO A 26 13.33 -42.57 -7.34
N PRO A 27 14.39 -41.85 -7.74
CA PRO A 27 15.18 -41.09 -6.78
C PRO A 27 14.24 -40.18 -6.01
N THR A 28 14.19 -40.35 -4.69
CA THR A 28 13.52 -39.41 -3.78
C THR A 28 13.94 -38.01 -4.21
N PRO A 29 13.01 -37.12 -4.62
CA PRO A 29 13.40 -35.77 -4.98
C PRO A 29 14.14 -35.22 -3.78
N ALA A 30 15.41 -34.86 -3.97
CA ALA A 30 16.21 -34.25 -2.92
C ALA A 30 15.36 -33.14 -2.31
N ALA A 31 15.10 -33.23 -1.00
CA ALA A 31 14.43 -32.18 -0.28
C ALA A 31 15.21 -30.91 -0.61
N THR A 32 14.59 -30.03 -1.40
CA THR A 32 15.18 -28.72 -1.67
C THR A 32 15.40 -28.15 -0.27
N PRO A 33 16.64 -27.82 0.12
CA PRO A 33 16.83 -27.20 1.42
C PRO A 33 15.87 -26.01 1.43
N LEU A 34 14.92 -26.02 2.37
CA LEU A 34 14.14 -24.83 2.66
C LEU A 34 15.22 -23.79 2.90
N VAL A 35 15.36 -22.86 1.96
CA VAL A 35 16.26 -21.75 2.12
C VAL A 35 15.69 -21.05 3.34
N GLU A 36 16.32 -21.28 4.48
CA GLU A 36 16.12 -20.52 5.69
C GLU A 36 16.46 -19.08 5.26
N ASP A 37 15.41 -18.31 4.95
CA ASP A 37 15.54 -16.93 4.48
C ASP A 37 16.18 -16.18 5.66
N ARG A 38 17.50 -15.98 5.55
CA ARG A 38 18.31 -15.36 6.58
C ARG A 38 17.86 -13.91 6.74
N GLY A 39 16.88 -13.70 7.62
CA GLY A 39 16.24 -12.42 7.88
C GLY A 39 15.38 -11.93 6.72
N ALA A 40 14.25 -11.31 7.03
CA ALA A 40 13.41 -10.71 6.00
C ALA A 40 14.21 -9.73 5.14
N ARG A 41 14.52 -10.11 3.90
CA ARG A 41 15.33 -9.29 2.99
C ARG A 41 14.47 -8.17 2.42
N TRP A 42 15.00 -6.95 2.39
CA TRP A 42 14.35 -5.83 1.71
C TRP A 42 14.20 -6.12 0.20
N ARG A 43 13.01 -5.83 -0.32
CA ARG A 43 12.59 -6.03 -1.70
C ARG A 43 12.20 -4.69 -2.32
N THR A 44 12.48 -4.52 -3.61
CA THR A 44 12.09 -3.33 -4.37
C THR A 44 11.19 -3.74 -5.52
N SER A 45 10.06 -3.05 -5.67
CA SER A 45 9.19 -3.13 -6.84
C SER A 45 8.91 -1.74 -7.39
N TYR A 46 8.71 -1.65 -8.69
CA TYR A 46 8.35 -0.42 -9.36
C TYR A 46 7.40 -0.71 -10.52
N PHE A 47 6.47 0.20 -10.77
CA PHE A 47 5.55 0.05 -11.90
C PHE A 47 4.92 1.39 -12.29
N PRO A 48 4.73 1.63 -13.60
CA PRO A 48 3.88 2.70 -14.09
C PRO A 48 2.40 2.29 -13.97
N TYR A 49 1.52 3.28 -13.83
CA TYR A 49 0.07 3.08 -13.81
C TYR A 49 -0.68 4.35 -14.21
N LEU A 50 -1.91 4.21 -14.67
CA LEU A 50 -2.81 5.34 -14.98
C LEU A 50 -3.82 5.51 -13.85
N THR A 51 -4.08 6.76 -13.47
CA THR A 51 -5.12 7.11 -12.50
C THR A 51 -6.01 8.22 -13.01
N GLY A 52 -7.20 8.33 -12.41
CA GLY A 52 -8.06 9.49 -12.57
C GLY A 52 -7.65 10.60 -11.60
N GLY A 53 -7.55 11.83 -12.11
CA GLY A 53 -7.52 13.05 -11.30
C GLY A 53 -8.82 13.83 -11.48
N ALA A 54 -9.47 14.24 -10.38
CA ALA A 54 -10.79 14.89 -10.41
C ALA A 54 -10.89 16.07 -11.39
N ASN A 55 -9.80 16.82 -11.58
CA ASN A 55 -9.78 18.02 -12.43
C ASN A 55 -8.93 17.86 -13.72
N ASP A 56 -8.09 16.83 -13.80
CA ASP A 56 -7.01 16.76 -14.81
C ASP A 56 -6.84 15.39 -15.48
N SER A 57 -7.76 14.45 -15.26
CA SER A 57 -7.72 13.09 -15.82
C SER A 57 -7.40 13.03 -17.32
N PRO A 58 -6.61 12.03 -17.78
CA PRO A 58 -5.89 11.02 -17.00
C PRO A 58 -4.54 11.50 -16.43
N VAL A 59 -4.02 10.81 -15.40
CA VAL A 59 -2.70 11.07 -14.80
C VAL A 59 -1.79 9.86 -15.03
N LEU A 60 -0.63 10.09 -15.65
CA LEU A 60 0.43 9.08 -15.74
C LEU A 60 1.23 9.10 -14.44
N SER A 61 1.26 7.96 -13.76
CA SER A 61 1.89 7.82 -12.45
C SER A 61 2.93 6.71 -12.46
N PHE A 62 3.89 6.80 -11.54
CA PHE A 62 4.93 5.83 -11.31
C PHE A 62 5.09 5.61 -9.81
N ARG A 63 5.17 4.34 -9.40
CA ARG A 63 5.43 3.94 -8.01
C ARG A 63 6.78 3.24 -7.90
N LEU A 64 7.51 3.58 -6.85
CA LEU A 64 8.61 2.80 -6.30
C LEU A 64 8.23 2.36 -4.88
N ARG A 65 8.35 1.06 -4.60
CA ARG A 65 8.12 0.49 -3.27
C ARG A 65 9.35 -0.29 -2.84
N HIS A 66 9.95 0.08 -1.72
CA HIS A 66 11.03 -0.63 -1.06
C HIS A 66 10.53 -1.14 0.30
N TRP A 67 10.46 -2.45 0.50
CA TRP A 67 9.73 -3.04 1.63
C TRP A 67 10.38 -4.32 2.15
N GLN A 68 10.20 -4.60 3.43
CA GLN A 68 10.66 -5.80 4.08
C GLN A 68 9.44 -6.69 4.40
N PRO A 69 9.36 -7.92 3.86
CA PRO A 69 8.27 -8.83 4.17
C PRO A 69 8.26 -9.17 5.66
N ALA A 70 7.07 -9.40 6.22
CA ALA A 70 6.95 -9.97 7.55
C ALA A 70 6.89 -11.49 7.47
N ASP A 71 7.00 -12.14 8.62
CA ASP A 71 6.79 -13.59 8.72
C ASP A 71 5.37 -13.95 8.28
N TYR A 72 5.18 -15.18 7.82
CA TYR A 72 3.90 -15.60 7.24
C TYR A 72 2.71 -15.45 8.20
N GLU A 73 2.94 -15.71 9.48
CA GLU A 73 1.93 -15.61 10.55
C GLU A 73 1.95 -14.25 11.25
N ALA A 74 2.82 -13.33 10.82
CA ALA A 74 2.87 -12.00 11.38
C ALA A 74 1.55 -11.26 11.15
N ARG A 75 1.30 -10.28 12.01
CA ARG A 75 0.03 -9.56 12.02
C ARG A 75 -0.09 -8.62 10.82
N SER A 76 1.02 -8.10 10.31
CA SER A 76 1.14 -7.33 9.06
C SER A 76 1.76 -8.18 7.93
N THR A 77 1.57 -7.77 6.66
CA THR A 77 2.24 -8.41 5.50
C THR A 77 3.69 -7.93 5.29
N TYR A 78 4.10 -6.89 6.00
CA TYR A 78 5.44 -6.31 5.94
C TYR A 78 5.81 -5.68 7.29
N THR A 79 7.09 -5.76 7.66
CA THR A 79 7.60 -5.13 8.89
C THR A 79 7.85 -3.63 8.69
N ALA A 80 8.30 -3.26 7.48
CA ALA A 80 8.49 -1.88 7.05
C ALA A 80 8.36 -1.73 5.52
N ALA A 81 7.93 -0.54 5.08
CA ALA A 81 7.81 -0.18 3.67
C ALA A 81 8.00 1.33 3.46
N LEU A 82 8.82 1.68 2.47
CA LEU A 82 8.95 3.00 1.89
C LEU A 82 8.30 2.98 0.50
N ASN A 83 7.29 3.82 0.30
CA ASN A 83 6.61 4.01 -0.98
C ASN A 83 6.88 5.43 -1.47
N VAL A 84 7.20 5.57 -2.75
CA VAL A 84 7.33 6.84 -3.45
C VAL A 84 6.43 6.77 -4.67
N ASP A 85 5.55 7.75 -4.82
CA ASP A 85 4.67 7.90 -5.96
C ASP A 85 4.87 9.28 -6.58
N ALA A 86 4.94 9.33 -7.90
CA ALA A 86 4.95 10.58 -8.63
C ALA A 86 4.03 10.47 -9.85
N GLY A 87 3.46 11.60 -10.27
CA GLY A 87 2.63 11.60 -11.46
C GLY A 87 2.46 12.97 -12.08
N ILE A 88 2.11 12.95 -13.36
CA ILE A 88 1.89 14.13 -14.20
C ILE A 88 0.62 13.97 -15.03
N ALA A 89 -0.09 15.08 -15.22
CA ALA A 89 -1.30 15.15 -16.03
C ALA A 89 -1.06 16.03 -17.26
N PRO A 90 -1.71 15.76 -18.41
CA PRO A 90 -1.54 16.54 -19.65
C PRO A 90 -1.82 18.04 -19.48
N LYS A 91 -2.71 18.40 -18.55
CA LYS A 91 -3.12 19.79 -18.29
C LYS A 91 -2.15 20.54 -17.36
N GLY A 92 -1.07 19.90 -16.88
CA GLY A 92 0.02 20.53 -16.12
C GLY A 92 -0.02 20.30 -14.61
N SER A 93 -0.96 19.49 -14.12
CA SER A 93 -0.99 19.04 -12.73
C SER A 93 0.05 17.95 -12.49
N ARG A 94 0.61 17.93 -11.29
CA ARG A 94 1.67 16.99 -10.90
C ARG A 94 1.65 16.73 -9.41
N PHE A 95 2.15 15.58 -9.01
CA PHE A 95 2.33 15.26 -7.59
C PHE A 95 3.59 14.42 -7.35
N LEU A 96 4.06 14.47 -6.11
CA LEU A 96 5.05 13.57 -5.53
C LEU A 96 4.57 13.24 -4.11
N SER A 97 4.53 11.97 -3.73
CA SER A 97 4.25 11.55 -2.36
C SER A 97 5.22 10.49 -1.91
N VAL A 98 5.59 10.56 -0.63
CA VAL A 98 6.46 9.62 0.05
C VAL A 98 5.72 9.10 1.27
N GLN A 99 5.73 7.80 1.50
CA GLN A 99 5.11 7.19 2.65
C GLN A 99 6.04 6.13 3.24
N PHE A 100 6.34 6.26 4.53
CA PHE A 100 7.06 5.25 5.29
C PHE A 100 6.11 4.63 6.31
N LYS A 101 5.97 3.30 6.29
CA LYS A 101 5.18 2.55 7.27
C LYS A 101 6.06 1.49 7.91
N ALA A 102 6.03 1.39 9.22
CA ALA A 102 6.76 0.41 10.01
C ALA A 102 5.84 -0.12 11.13
N PRO A 103 4.89 -1.01 10.81
CA PRO A 103 3.94 -1.56 11.77
C PRO A 103 4.57 -2.60 12.72
N GLU A 104 5.69 -3.22 12.35
CA GLU A 104 6.32 -4.30 13.14
C GLU A 104 7.85 -4.20 13.16
N LEU A 105 8.44 -3.09 12.72
CA LEU A 105 9.90 -2.90 12.72
C LEU A 105 10.48 -2.92 14.14
N VAL A 106 9.71 -2.46 15.12
CA VAL A 106 10.05 -2.51 16.55
C VAL A 106 8.85 -3.06 17.30
N ALA A 107 9.08 -4.05 18.17
CA ALA A 107 8.01 -4.70 18.93
C ALA A 107 7.15 -3.68 19.71
N GLY A 108 5.83 -3.79 19.53
CA GLY A 108 4.84 -2.94 20.19
C GLY A 108 4.73 -1.51 19.66
N TRP A 109 5.53 -1.10 18.68
CA TRP A 109 5.44 0.22 18.04
C TRP A 109 4.97 0.11 16.59
N ARG A 110 4.12 1.05 16.18
CA ARG A 110 3.79 1.28 14.78
C ARG A 110 4.09 2.72 14.43
N LEU A 111 4.78 2.92 13.32
CA LEU A 111 5.07 4.24 12.79
C LEU A 111 4.50 4.36 11.38
N ALA A 112 3.81 5.46 11.10
CA ALA A 112 3.43 5.85 9.75
C ALA A 112 3.81 7.32 9.52
N LEU A 113 4.65 7.57 8.52
CA LEU A 113 5.03 8.90 8.07
C LEU A 113 4.56 9.08 6.64
N GLN A 114 4.05 10.26 6.31
CA GLN A 114 3.67 10.60 4.95
C GLN A 114 4.05 12.04 4.64
N GLY A 115 4.56 12.25 3.42
CA GLY A 115 4.79 13.57 2.85
C GLY A 115 4.20 13.63 1.45
N ALA A 116 3.63 14.77 1.07
CA ALA A 116 3.09 14.97 -0.28
C ALA A 116 3.27 16.40 -0.77
N LEU A 117 3.60 16.51 -2.06
CA LEU A 117 3.70 17.74 -2.82
C LEU A 117 2.74 17.62 -4.00
N GLU A 118 1.77 18.52 -4.10
CA GLU A 118 0.74 18.46 -5.13
C GLU A 118 0.58 19.82 -5.78
N ARG A 119 0.55 19.85 -7.11
CA ARG A 119 0.16 21.02 -7.89
C ARG A 119 -1.03 20.66 -8.76
N GLN A 120 -2.14 21.34 -8.54
CA GLN A 120 -3.39 21.20 -9.29
C GLN A 120 -3.65 22.50 -10.04
N VAL A 121 -3.75 22.46 -11.37
CA VAL A 121 -3.81 23.66 -12.21
C VAL A 121 -5.22 24.09 -12.61
N ARG A 122 -6.23 23.26 -12.36
CA ARG A 122 -7.65 23.55 -12.66
C ARG A 122 -8.54 23.23 -11.48
N TYR A 123 -8.11 23.64 -10.28
CA TYR A 123 -8.87 23.42 -9.07
C TYR A 123 -10.10 24.34 -9.04
N GLY A 124 -11.28 23.79 -8.77
CA GLY A 124 -12.53 24.56 -8.77
C GLY A 124 -12.56 25.60 -7.65
N TYR A 125 -13.05 26.79 -7.97
CA TYR A 125 -13.36 27.86 -7.01
C TYR A 125 -14.57 28.65 -7.50
N PHE A 126 -15.66 28.61 -6.74
CA PHE A 126 -16.94 29.21 -7.13
C PHE A 126 -17.28 30.49 -6.35
N GLY A 127 -16.41 30.89 -5.42
CA GLY A 127 -16.59 32.03 -4.53
C GLY A 127 -16.50 31.63 -3.06
N LEU A 128 -16.69 32.59 -2.17
CA LEU A 128 -16.74 32.37 -0.73
C LEU A 128 -18.14 31.93 -0.26
N GLY A 129 -18.18 30.88 0.55
CA GLY A 129 -19.42 30.37 1.16
C GLY A 129 -20.16 29.34 0.29
N ASN A 130 -21.11 28.66 0.93
CA ASN A 130 -21.85 27.56 0.31
C ASN A 130 -23.01 28.01 -0.59
N GLU A 131 -23.36 29.30 -0.57
CA GLU A 131 -24.44 29.90 -1.37
C GLU A 131 -23.98 30.35 -2.76
N THR A 132 -22.75 30.03 -3.14
CA THR A 132 -22.17 30.45 -4.43
C THR A 132 -22.80 29.68 -5.58
N VAL A 133 -23.20 30.41 -6.63
CA VAL A 133 -23.86 29.83 -7.79
C VAL A 133 -22.85 29.67 -8.92
N TYR A 134 -22.72 28.45 -9.42
CA TYR A 134 -22.00 28.18 -10.66
C TYR A 134 -22.87 28.53 -11.86
N ASP A 135 -22.48 29.57 -12.59
CA ASP A 135 -23.08 29.91 -13.88
C ASP A 135 -22.17 29.42 -15.03
N LYS A 136 -22.62 28.37 -15.72
CA LYS A 136 -21.89 27.80 -16.86
C LYS A 136 -21.82 28.74 -18.06
N ASP A 137 -22.79 29.64 -18.23
CA ASP A 137 -22.90 30.49 -19.42
C ASP A 137 -21.86 31.63 -19.39
N LEU A 138 -21.30 31.91 -18.20
CA LEU A 138 -20.16 32.82 -18.02
C LEU A 138 -18.80 32.19 -18.36
N VAL A 139 -18.76 30.86 -18.55
CA VAL A 139 -17.54 30.13 -18.91
C VAL A 139 -17.50 29.95 -20.43
N GLY A 140 -16.80 30.87 -21.10
CA GLY A 140 -16.55 30.82 -22.55
C GLY A 140 -15.07 30.92 -22.88
N ASP A 141 -14.76 31.12 -24.16
CA ASP A 141 -13.40 31.25 -24.67
C ASP A 141 -12.65 32.46 -24.10
N ASP A 142 -13.37 33.53 -23.75
CA ASP A 142 -12.82 34.73 -23.11
C ASP A 142 -12.52 34.52 -21.62
N ASN A 143 -13.25 33.59 -20.95
CA ASN A 143 -13.19 33.36 -19.51
C ASN A 143 -13.03 31.87 -19.13
N PRO A 144 -12.10 31.11 -19.74
CA PRO A 144 -12.04 29.64 -19.62
C PRO A 144 -11.65 29.15 -18.21
N PHE A 145 -11.22 30.08 -17.35
CA PHE A 145 -10.75 29.84 -15.99
C PHE A 145 -11.52 30.63 -14.93
N LEU A 146 -12.70 31.20 -15.26
CA LEU A 146 -13.47 32.05 -14.35
C LEU A 146 -13.68 31.43 -12.96
N TYR A 147 -14.01 30.13 -12.92
CA TYR A 147 -14.21 29.36 -11.68
C TYR A 147 -13.08 28.38 -11.37
N ARG A 148 -11.86 28.70 -11.81
CA ARG A 148 -10.69 27.84 -11.63
C ARG A 148 -9.53 28.62 -11.03
N MET A 149 -8.79 27.94 -10.18
CA MET A 149 -7.55 28.42 -9.61
C MET A 149 -6.49 27.32 -9.64
N ARG A 150 -5.23 27.72 -9.43
CA ARG A 150 -4.14 26.79 -9.19
C ARG A 150 -3.95 26.61 -7.69
N ARG A 151 -3.84 25.37 -7.25
CA ARG A 151 -3.56 24.99 -5.86
C ARG A 151 -2.25 24.22 -5.78
N THR A 152 -1.33 24.69 -4.94
CA THR A 152 -0.11 23.96 -4.57
C THR A 152 -0.20 23.58 -3.11
N ARG A 153 -0.04 22.30 -2.76
CA ARG A 153 -0.12 21.80 -1.38
C ARG A 153 1.16 21.06 -1.01
N TYR A 154 1.60 21.30 0.22
CA TYR A 154 2.66 20.59 0.90
C TYR A 154 2.02 19.98 2.13
N ARG A 155 2.06 18.66 2.26
CA ARG A 155 1.47 17.95 3.40
C ARG A 155 2.50 17.07 4.05
N ALA A 156 2.49 17.02 5.37
CA ALA A 156 3.26 16.09 6.17
C ALA A 156 2.37 15.52 7.26
N SER A 157 2.43 14.21 7.50
CA SER A 157 1.79 13.58 8.64
C SER A 157 2.69 12.54 9.28
N ALA A 158 2.53 12.39 10.59
CA ALA A 158 3.24 11.42 11.40
C ALA A 158 2.26 10.81 12.40
N GLU A 159 2.16 9.49 12.37
CA GLU A 159 1.38 8.70 13.32
C GLU A 159 2.30 7.72 14.04
N VAL A 160 2.21 7.72 15.36
CA VAL A 160 2.91 6.77 16.24
C VAL A 160 1.87 6.07 17.10
N THR A 161 1.84 4.74 17.01
CA THR A 161 1.04 3.90 17.88
C THR A 161 1.96 3.07 18.78
N ARG A 162 1.63 3.00 20.07
CA ARG A 162 2.32 2.16 21.05
C ARG A 162 1.34 1.21 21.72
N GLN A 163 1.66 -0.07 21.73
CA GLN A 163 1.02 -1.05 22.59
C GLN A 163 1.42 -0.79 24.05
N ILE A 164 0.42 -0.62 24.90
CA ILE A 164 0.60 -0.37 26.34
C ILE A 164 0.61 -1.71 27.07
N ARG A 165 -0.48 -2.48 26.94
CA ARG A 165 -0.66 -3.79 27.58
C ARG A 165 -1.77 -4.58 26.89
N GLY A 166 -1.48 -5.83 26.53
CA GLY A 166 -2.46 -6.71 25.89
C GLY A 166 -3.07 -6.03 24.65
N PRO A 167 -4.40 -5.97 24.52
CA PRO A 167 -5.06 -5.38 23.35
C PRO A 167 -5.05 -3.84 23.32
N PHE A 168 -4.58 -3.17 24.38
CA PHE A 168 -4.64 -1.72 24.49
C PHE A 168 -3.44 -1.03 23.85
N HIS A 169 -3.74 -0.07 22.97
CA HIS A 169 -2.76 0.79 22.32
C HIS A 169 -3.14 2.26 22.48
N VAL A 170 -2.13 3.14 22.46
CA VAL A 170 -2.31 4.58 22.33
C VAL A 170 -1.70 5.04 21.02
N ALA A 171 -2.38 5.94 20.31
CA ALA A 171 -1.93 6.50 19.06
C ALA A 171 -1.93 8.03 19.11
N VAL A 172 -0.89 8.63 18.54
CA VAL A 172 -0.80 10.08 18.30
C VAL A 172 -0.58 10.29 16.82
N LEU A 173 -1.43 11.12 16.21
CA LEU A 173 -1.30 11.59 14.84
C LEU A 173 -1.10 13.10 14.85
N THR A 174 -0.15 13.58 14.07
CA THR A 174 0.03 15.00 13.76
C THR A 174 0.05 15.20 12.27
N GLU A 175 -0.63 16.24 11.79
CA GLU A 175 -0.70 16.62 10.38
C GLU A 175 -0.37 18.11 10.25
N TYR A 176 0.40 18.42 9.22
CA TYR A 176 0.74 19.77 8.78
C TYR A 176 0.39 19.91 7.31
N GLU A 177 -0.24 21.03 6.95
CA GLU A 177 -0.50 21.40 5.58
C GLU A 177 -0.13 22.86 5.32
N HIS A 178 0.63 23.09 4.26
CA HIS A 178 0.76 24.41 3.64
C HIS A 178 0.09 24.38 2.26
N ALA A 179 -0.88 25.24 2.04
CA ALA A 179 -1.56 25.41 0.77
C ALA A 179 -1.35 26.82 0.22
N ARG A 180 -1.03 26.89 -1.08
CA ARG A 180 -0.95 28.13 -1.84
C ARG A 180 -1.92 28.07 -3.00
N PHE A 181 -2.84 29.03 -3.03
CA PHE A 181 -3.81 29.21 -4.10
C PHE A 181 -3.43 30.44 -4.91
N THR A 182 -3.48 30.33 -6.25
CA THR A 182 -3.21 31.45 -7.14
C THR A 182 -4.20 31.48 -8.29
N SER A 183 -4.55 32.67 -8.76
CA SER A 183 -5.36 32.82 -9.96
C SER A 183 -4.67 32.24 -11.20
N LEU A 184 -5.48 31.91 -12.21
CA LEU A 184 -5.04 31.58 -13.56
C LEU A 184 -5.13 32.85 -14.43
N PRO A 185 -4.50 32.88 -15.62
CA PRO A 185 -4.60 34.02 -16.52
C PRO A 185 -6.04 34.34 -16.91
N GLY A 186 -6.35 35.64 -17.04
CA GLY A 186 -7.67 36.14 -17.43
C GLY A 186 -8.60 36.42 -16.24
N PRO A 187 -9.88 36.70 -16.52
CA PRO A 187 -10.89 36.92 -15.49
C PRO A 187 -11.04 35.71 -14.56
N SER A 188 -11.15 35.96 -13.25
CA SER A 188 -11.22 34.91 -12.24
C SER A 188 -12.02 35.37 -11.02
N THR A 189 -12.99 34.56 -10.60
CA THR A 189 -13.74 34.77 -9.35
C THR A 189 -12.80 34.78 -8.14
N PHE A 190 -11.77 33.93 -8.16
CA PHE A 190 -10.75 33.91 -7.10
C PHE A 190 -9.96 35.22 -7.01
N ALA A 191 -9.62 35.83 -8.15
CA ALA A 191 -8.91 37.11 -8.16
C ALA A 191 -9.81 38.28 -7.73
N THR A 192 -11.13 38.18 -7.94
CA THR A 192 -12.10 39.14 -7.41
C THR A 192 -12.17 39.08 -5.88
N ASP A 193 -12.25 37.88 -5.31
CA ASP A 193 -12.33 37.69 -3.85
C ASP A 193 -10.98 37.92 -3.14
N PHE A 194 -9.87 37.63 -3.83
CA PHE A 194 -8.50 37.84 -3.37
C PHE A 194 -7.71 38.72 -4.36
N PRO A 195 -7.75 40.06 -4.24
CA PRO A 195 -7.15 40.98 -5.22
C PRO A 195 -5.63 40.84 -5.41
N SER A 196 -4.93 40.26 -4.44
CA SER A 196 -3.51 39.88 -4.57
C SER A 196 -3.27 38.80 -5.64
N GLY A 197 -4.33 38.10 -6.08
CA GLY A 197 -4.26 36.91 -6.91
C GLY A 197 -3.69 35.69 -6.18
N GLU A 198 -3.52 35.76 -4.86
CA GLU A 198 -2.88 34.73 -4.06
C GLU A 198 -3.45 34.65 -2.64
N LEU A 199 -3.71 33.41 -2.20
CA LEU A 199 -4.03 33.06 -0.81
C LEU A 199 -3.08 31.96 -0.33
N LYS A 200 -2.53 32.13 0.87
CA LYS A 200 -1.74 31.10 1.56
C LYS A 200 -2.48 30.66 2.81
N GLN A 201 -2.37 29.37 3.12
CA GLN A 201 -2.98 28.78 4.29
C GLN A 201 -2.00 27.78 4.91
N ASP A 202 -1.86 27.84 6.22
CA ASP A 202 -1.17 26.87 7.03
C ASP A 202 -2.17 26.24 8.00
N ASP A 203 -2.14 24.91 8.11
CA ASP A 203 -3.01 24.15 9.02
C ASP A 203 -2.18 23.11 9.78
N VAL A 204 -2.48 22.97 11.07
CA VAL A 204 -1.86 22.00 11.96
C VAL A 204 -2.95 21.30 12.74
N THR A 205 -3.04 19.99 12.58
CA THR A 205 -4.00 19.15 13.30
C THR A 205 -3.26 18.09 14.11
N ALA A 206 -3.74 17.81 15.31
CA ALA A 206 -3.24 16.73 16.15
C ALA A 206 -4.41 15.89 16.70
N ARG A 207 -4.19 14.58 16.84
CA ARG A 207 -5.18 13.64 17.38
C ARG A 207 -4.49 12.67 18.34
N LEU A 208 -5.16 12.41 19.46
CA LEU A 208 -4.84 11.36 20.42
C LEU A 208 -5.97 10.33 20.40
N ALA A 209 -5.62 9.04 20.37
CA ALA A 209 -6.58 7.94 20.40
C ALA A 209 -6.13 6.82 21.35
N LEU A 210 -7.11 6.20 22.02
CA LEU A 210 -6.95 4.93 22.72
C LEU A 210 -7.65 3.85 21.89
N ILE A 211 -6.95 2.75 21.64
CA ILE A 211 -7.39 1.68 20.75
C ILE A 211 -7.43 0.37 21.55
N TYR A 212 -8.53 -0.36 21.41
CA TYR A 212 -8.67 -1.72 21.91
C TYR A 212 -8.70 -2.67 20.71
N ASP A 213 -7.69 -3.52 20.58
CA ASP A 213 -7.51 -4.39 19.42
C ASP A 213 -7.14 -5.80 19.84
N THR A 214 -8.09 -6.72 19.69
CA THR A 214 -7.98 -8.14 20.04
C THR A 214 -7.63 -9.04 18.87
N ARG A 215 -7.29 -8.48 17.70
CA ARG A 215 -7.02 -9.26 16.49
C ARG A 215 -5.60 -9.82 16.52
N ASP A 216 -5.50 -11.09 16.14
CA ASP A 216 -4.23 -11.79 15.95
C ASP A 216 -3.57 -11.39 14.62
N ASN A 217 -4.36 -11.26 13.54
CA ASN A 217 -3.90 -10.86 12.21
C ASN A 217 -4.80 -9.75 11.61
N GLU A 218 -4.23 -8.81 10.84
CA GLU A 218 -4.96 -7.73 10.19
C GLU A 218 -5.77 -8.16 8.96
N TYR A 219 -5.50 -9.34 8.39
CA TYR A 219 -6.10 -9.79 7.12
C TYR A 219 -6.95 -11.06 7.24
N ASN A 220 -6.78 -11.86 8.30
CA ASN A 220 -7.57 -13.06 8.56
C ASN A 220 -8.01 -13.05 10.03
N THR A 221 -9.14 -12.41 10.32
CA THR A 221 -9.73 -12.39 11.65
C THR A 221 -10.48 -13.70 11.89
N GLN A 222 -9.81 -14.70 12.44
CA GLN A 222 -10.50 -15.82 13.10
C GLN A 222 -10.59 -15.48 14.59
N THR A 223 -11.82 -15.40 15.09
CA THR A 223 -12.12 -15.37 16.54
C THR A 223 -12.08 -16.77 17.11
#